data_AF-A0A6I1Z9Z2-F1
#
_entry.id   AF-A0A6I1Z9Z2-F1
#
_cell.length_a   1.000
_cell.length_b   1.000
_cell.length_c   1.000
_cell.angle_alpha   90.00
_cell.angle_beta   90.00
_cell.angle_gamma   90.00
#
_symmetry.space_group_name_H-M   'P 1'
#
loop_
_entity.id
_entity.type
_entity.pdbx_description
1 polymer ?
#
loop_
_entity_poly.entity_id
_entity_poly.type
_entity_poly.pdbx_seq_one_letter_code
_entity_poly.pdbx_strand_id
1 'polypeptide(L)'
;MTGGTPLSRRRSLVTGGAGFLGSHRLDISPPDGAQLLPAPYDPVLHFVGPASPADHLRLPPETLDVGRLGTRNALTIAARDGARLVLASTSELAPYGTPRVAERLREYVQADAQGGFGARPVPWADLVRARPVGGAWSGDQADRAAGARLCLAEAVLAPARWLRGRTGEDALTMAGGVTLNCVANTRLWRESGFRHVRVQPAAGDAGTALGAAAHVAGQEDTLEPMPTAALGRCWSHAELRQWLERAAVPYDCEEPADIAETAADGIVAWFQGRGEYGPCALGHRSPLARPGKSAGLEQRNAVKSREELRPVAPMVLAERAAGIFDGPLPSPHMPFVHDVAAAWKARIPAVVHVDGTARMRTVDRGQEPLVAWMTDGFERRTGLPVAVNASLDAAGRPMVDDPRDALECFGSAPVELLVLGPFAIRRGKAFA
;
A
#
# COMPACT_ATOMS: atom_id res chain seq x y z
N MET A 1 1.32 -55.10 -25.27
CA MET A 1 2.10 -54.27 -24.32
C MET A 1 1.81 -52.81 -24.59
N THR A 2 1.01 -52.16 -23.74
CA THR A 2 0.95 -50.69 -23.58
C THR A 2 0.44 -50.43 -22.16
N GLY A 3 1.32 -50.55 -21.18
CA GLY A 3 1.07 -50.12 -19.80
C GLY A 3 1.54 -48.67 -19.66
N GLY A 4 0.59 -47.73 -19.62
CA GLY A 4 0.83 -46.36 -19.19
C GLY A 4 0.35 -46.19 -17.76
N THR A 5 1.27 -45.92 -16.83
CA THR A 5 1.00 -45.59 -15.43
C THR A 5 0.19 -44.27 -15.35
N PRO A 6 -0.79 -44.12 -14.43
CA PRO A 6 -1.52 -42.85 -14.30
C PRO A 6 -0.57 -41.77 -13.77
N LEU A 7 -0.55 -40.60 -14.43
CA LEU A 7 0.08 -39.39 -13.89
C LEU A 7 -0.50 -39.09 -12.50
N SER A 8 0.34 -39.07 -11.47
CA SER A 8 -0.08 -38.67 -10.13
C SER A 8 -0.63 -37.25 -10.17
N ARG A 9 -1.85 -37.05 -9.65
CA ARG A 9 -2.49 -35.74 -9.57
C ARG A 9 -1.71 -34.87 -8.57
N ARG A 10 -0.90 -33.93 -9.08
CA ARG A 10 -0.29 -32.86 -8.29
C ARG A 10 -1.37 -31.96 -7.66
N ARG A 11 -1.24 -31.65 -6.38
CA ARG A 11 -2.24 -30.87 -5.60
C ARG A 11 -1.68 -29.50 -5.25
N SER A 12 -2.50 -28.44 -5.32
CA SER A 12 -2.11 -27.06 -5.00
C SER A 12 -3.09 -26.42 -4.03
N LEU A 13 -2.58 -25.71 -3.01
CA LEU A 13 -3.37 -25.00 -2.01
C LEU A 13 -3.28 -23.49 -2.23
N VAL A 14 -4.43 -22.83 -2.41
CA VAL A 14 -4.56 -21.38 -2.56
C VAL A 14 -5.29 -20.83 -1.34
N THR A 15 -4.73 -19.82 -0.67
CA THR A 15 -5.31 -19.23 0.55
C THR A 15 -5.36 -17.70 0.49
N GLY A 16 -6.40 -17.11 1.07
CA GLY A 16 -6.51 -15.66 1.29
C GLY A 16 -7.61 -15.32 2.29
N GLY A 17 -7.31 -14.47 3.28
CA GLY A 17 -8.26 -13.83 4.21
C GLY A 17 -9.09 -14.74 5.12
N ALA A 18 -9.68 -14.15 6.18
CA ALA A 18 -10.46 -14.87 7.18
C ALA A 18 -11.64 -15.65 6.56
N GLY A 19 -11.70 -16.94 6.90
CA GLY A 19 -12.53 -17.97 6.25
C GLY A 19 -11.72 -18.98 5.42
N PHE A 20 -10.46 -18.67 5.07
CA PHE A 20 -9.41 -19.52 4.45
C PHE A 20 -9.88 -20.81 3.76
N LEU A 21 -10.85 -20.72 2.85
CA LEU A 21 -11.30 -21.84 2.05
C LEU A 21 -10.20 -22.14 1.01
N GLY A 22 -9.47 -23.25 1.21
CA GLY A 22 -8.63 -23.80 0.15
C GLY A 22 -9.45 -24.19 -1.09
N SER A 23 -8.79 -24.69 -2.13
CA SER A 23 -9.44 -25.31 -3.32
C SER A 23 -10.43 -26.44 -2.98
N HIS A 24 -10.48 -26.86 -1.71
CA HIS A 24 -11.39 -27.86 -1.14
C HIS A 24 -12.50 -27.31 -0.24
N ARG A 25 -12.69 -25.97 -0.13
CA ARG A 25 -13.69 -25.35 0.76
C ARG A 25 -13.58 -25.77 2.24
N LEU A 26 -12.34 -25.91 2.74
CA LEU A 26 -12.04 -26.22 4.14
C LEU A 26 -11.46 -25.01 4.84
N ASP A 27 -12.01 -24.62 6.00
CA ASP A 27 -11.47 -23.58 6.88
C ASP A 27 -10.27 -24.12 7.65
N ILE A 28 -9.09 -23.55 7.38
CA ILE A 28 -7.83 -23.92 8.05
C ILE A 28 -7.41 -22.93 9.14
N SER A 29 -8.29 -22.01 9.55
CA SER A 29 -8.05 -21.07 10.64
C SER A 29 -7.89 -21.68 12.05
N PRO A 30 -8.44 -22.87 12.38
CA PRO A 30 -8.21 -23.50 13.67
C PRO A 30 -6.73 -23.90 13.89
N PRO A 31 -6.27 -24.03 15.16
CA PRO A 31 -4.90 -24.44 15.50
C PRO A 31 -4.45 -25.75 14.82
N ASP A 32 -5.40 -26.66 14.60
CA ASP A 32 -5.19 -27.96 13.95
C ASP A 32 -5.53 -27.95 12.45
N GLY A 33 -5.80 -26.77 11.87
CA GLY A 33 -6.29 -26.61 10.50
C GLY A 33 -5.39 -27.23 9.42
N ALA A 34 -4.08 -27.30 9.67
CA ALA A 34 -3.12 -27.97 8.77
C ALA A 34 -3.35 -29.50 8.67
N GLN A 35 -3.98 -30.11 9.68
CA GLN A 35 -4.29 -31.53 9.74
C GLN A 35 -5.59 -31.89 9.00
N LEU A 36 -6.43 -30.89 8.71
CA LEU A 36 -7.72 -31.06 8.03
C LEU A 36 -7.58 -31.31 6.51
N LEU A 37 -6.37 -31.21 5.95
CA LEU A 37 -6.12 -31.28 4.52
C LEU A 37 -5.51 -32.63 4.10
N PRO A 38 -6.10 -33.35 3.12
CA PRO A 38 -5.59 -34.64 2.67
C PRO A 38 -4.32 -34.49 1.81
N ALA A 39 -3.23 -35.09 2.27
CA ALA A 39 -1.86 -35.04 1.74
C ALA A 39 -1.67 -35.44 0.25
N PRO A 40 -0.48 -35.22 -0.35
CA PRO A 40 0.47 -34.12 -0.15
C PRO A 40 0.30 -33.01 -1.22
N TYR A 41 0.79 -31.79 -0.94
CA TYR A 41 0.68 -30.62 -1.82
C TYR A 41 2.04 -30.19 -2.40
N ASP A 42 2.07 -29.73 -3.66
CA ASP A 42 3.31 -29.37 -4.38
C ASP A 42 3.67 -27.85 -4.26
N PRO A 43 2.70 -26.91 -4.40
CA PRO A 43 2.84 -25.54 -3.89
C PRO A 43 1.75 -25.11 -2.89
N VAL A 44 2.11 -24.14 -2.04
CA VAL A 44 1.19 -23.38 -1.16
C VAL A 44 1.28 -21.90 -1.52
N LEU A 45 0.14 -21.29 -1.91
CA LEU A 45 0.06 -19.90 -2.36
C LEU A 45 -0.65 -19.05 -1.31
N HIS A 46 0.05 -18.03 -0.82
CA HIS A 46 -0.40 -17.17 0.27
C HIS A 46 -0.30 -15.71 -0.15
N PHE A 47 -1.46 -15.06 -0.32
CA PHE A 47 -1.55 -13.72 -0.90
C PHE A 47 -1.74 -12.59 0.15
N VAL A 48 -1.26 -12.80 1.37
CA VAL A 48 -1.23 -11.76 2.42
C VAL A 48 0.09 -11.01 2.34
N GLY A 49 0.06 -9.68 2.34
CA GLY A 49 1.27 -8.87 2.46
C GLY A 49 1.54 -8.52 3.93
N PRO A 50 2.76 -8.74 4.48
CA PRO A 50 3.09 -8.24 5.81
C PRO A 50 3.18 -6.71 5.82
N ALA A 51 2.60 -6.10 6.84
CA ALA A 51 2.84 -4.70 7.19
C ALA A 51 4.07 -4.62 8.12
N SER A 52 5.24 -4.26 7.57
CA SER A 52 6.39 -3.57 8.22
C SER A 52 7.74 -3.96 7.55
N PRO A 53 8.51 -3.02 6.95
CA PRO A 53 9.72 -3.36 6.19
C PRO A 53 10.99 -3.75 6.98
N ALA A 54 11.25 -3.26 8.21
CA ALA A 54 12.51 -3.60 8.90
C ALA A 54 12.51 -4.98 9.52
N ASP A 55 11.50 -5.25 10.33
CA ASP A 55 11.45 -6.51 11.07
C ASP A 55 11.16 -7.64 10.10
N HIS A 56 10.58 -7.37 8.93
CA HIS A 56 10.53 -8.34 7.85
C HIS A 56 11.92 -8.81 7.38
N LEU A 57 12.92 -7.92 7.36
CA LEU A 57 14.30 -8.27 6.98
C LEU A 57 15.08 -8.88 8.15
N ARG A 58 14.74 -8.54 9.40
CA ARG A 58 15.50 -8.91 10.61
C ARG A 58 14.93 -10.10 11.38
N LEU A 59 13.60 -10.16 11.45
CA LEU A 59 12.75 -11.15 12.11
C LEU A 59 11.57 -11.54 11.19
N PRO A 60 11.84 -12.03 9.96
CA PRO A 60 10.78 -12.48 9.07
C PRO A 60 9.83 -13.49 9.76
N PRO A 61 10.31 -14.48 10.53
CA PRO A 61 9.52 -15.46 11.32
C PRO A 61 8.65 -14.93 12.47
N GLU A 62 8.81 -13.67 12.87
CA GLU A 62 8.06 -13.04 13.96
C GLU A 62 7.14 -11.94 13.41
N THR A 63 7.58 -11.24 12.36
CA THR A 63 6.83 -10.14 11.73
C THR A 63 5.59 -10.62 11.00
N LEU A 64 5.70 -11.74 10.25
CA LEU A 64 4.47 -12.35 9.78
C LEU A 64 3.65 -12.95 10.94
N ASP A 65 4.21 -13.23 12.16
CA ASP A 65 3.63 -13.93 13.36
C ASP A 65 2.48 -13.15 13.97
N VAL A 66 2.62 -11.83 13.89
CA VAL A 66 1.60 -10.85 14.27
C VAL A 66 0.36 -10.89 13.34
N GLY A 67 0.44 -11.52 12.15
CA GLY A 67 -0.68 -11.71 11.20
C GLY A 67 -0.91 -13.17 10.75
N ARG A 68 -0.45 -14.17 11.52
CA ARG A 68 0.13 -15.40 10.92
C ARG A 68 -0.61 -16.71 11.05
N LEU A 69 -1.81 -16.86 11.58
CA LEU A 69 -2.33 -18.25 11.68
C LEU A 69 -2.47 -18.90 10.28
N GLY A 70 -2.92 -18.14 9.28
CA GLY A 70 -2.95 -18.57 7.87
C GLY A 70 -1.57 -18.72 7.23
N THR A 71 -0.65 -17.77 7.44
CA THR A 71 0.73 -17.86 6.91
C THR A 71 1.55 -18.96 7.58
N ARG A 72 1.34 -19.19 8.88
CA ARG A 72 1.99 -20.23 9.69
C ARG A 72 1.48 -21.59 9.27
N ASN A 73 0.17 -21.77 9.09
CA ASN A 73 -0.36 -23.02 8.54
C ASN A 73 0.13 -23.24 7.10
N ALA A 74 0.22 -22.20 6.27
CA ALA A 74 0.82 -22.28 4.94
C ALA A 74 2.32 -22.65 4.97
N LEU A 75 3.10 -22.09 5.91
CA LEU A 75 4.50 -22.41 6.16
C LEU A 75 4.68 -23.83 6.73
N THR A 76 3.81 -24.26 7.64
CA THR A 76 3.81 -25.61 8.24
C THR A 76 3.44 -26.66 7.21
N ILE A 77 2.48 -26.39 6.33
CA ILE A 77 2.13 -27.27 5.20
C ILE A 77 3.29 -27.31 4.20
N ALA A 78 3.89 -26.16 3.88
CA ALA A 78 5.07 -26.07 3.02
C ALA A 78 6.25 -26.87 3.58
N ALA A 79 6.51 -26.75 4.89
CA ALA A 79 7.58 -27.49 5.57
C ALA A 79 7.27 -29.00 5.71
N ARG A 80 6.03 -29.37 6.06
CA ARG A 80 5.57 -30.77 6.18
C ARG A 80 5.69 -31.52 4.84
N ASP A 81 5.31 -30.85 3.75
CA ASP A 81 5.18 -31.47 2.43
C ASP A 81 6.40 -31.22 1.52
N GLY A 82 7.45 -30.54 2.02
CA GLY A 82 8.61 -30.14 1.21
C GLY A 82 8.27 -29.14 0.09
N ALA A 83 7.13 -28.46 0.21
CA ALA A 83 6.59 -27.52 -0.76
C ALA A 83 7.21 -26.13 -0.63
N ARG A 84 7.26 -25.39 -1.74
CA ARG A 84 7.82 -24.02 -1.81
C ARG A 84 6.71 -22.98 -1.62
N LEU A 85 6.88 -22.08 -0.65
CA LEU A 85 5.96 -20.97 -0.37
C LEU A 85 6.26 -19.78 -1.29
N VAL A 86 5.22 -19.22 -1.93
CA VAL A 86 5.33 -18.00 -2.75
C VAL A 86 4.48 -16.89 -2.13
N LEU A 87 5.14 -15.79 -1.78
CA LEU A 87 4.55 -14.54 -1.29
C LEU A 87 4.65 -13.49 -2.41
N ALA A 88 3.53 -12.88 -2.82
CA ALA A 88 3.52 -11.90 -3.90
C ALA A 88 2.97 -10.55 -3.45
N SER A 89 3.82 -9.52 -3.51
CA SER A 89 3.48 -8.10 -3.50
C SER A 89 4.07 -7.49 -4.77
N THR A 90 3.36 -6.62 -5.49
CA THR A 90 3.89 -6.10 -6.77
C THR A 90 5.03 -5.13 -6.56
N SER A 91 6.09 -5.36 -7.31
CA SER A 91 7.33 -4.60 -7.24
C SER A 91 7.21 -3.23 -7.93
N GLU A 92 7.77 -2.21 -7.29
CA GLU A 92 7.98 -0.86 -7.84
C GLU A 92 8.87 -0.86 -9.10
N LEU A 93 9.48 -2.00 -9.43
CA LEU A 93 10.29 -2.19 -10.64
C LEU A 93 9.44 -2.39 -11.91
N ALA A 94 8.16 -2.78 -11.78
CA ALA A 94 7.31 -3.12 -12.92
C ALA A 94 7.13 -2.01 -13.98
N PRO A 95 7.09 -0.70 -13.63
CA PRO A 95 7.04 0.39 -14.62
C PRO A 95 8.30 0.51 -15.51
N TYR A 96 9.43 -0.05 -15.08
CA TYR A 96 10.71 0.02 -15.82
C TYR A 96 10.87 -1.11 -16.83
N GLY A 97 9.92 -2.05 -16.89
CA GLY A 97 9.98 -3.23 -17.72
C GLY A 97 8.84 -3.33 -18.72
N THR A 98 9.04 -4.18 -19.72
CA THR A 98 8.01 -4.65 -20.66
C THR A 98 7.52 -6.03 -20.21
N PRO A 99 6.22 -6.35 -20.23
CA PRO A 99 5.70 -7.63 -19.72
C PRO A 99 5.99 -8.83 -20.65
N ARG A 100 7.23 -9.02 -21.10
CA ARG A 100 7.65 -10.05 -22.07
C ARG A 100 7.40 -11.48 -21.59
N VAL A 101 7.50 -11.70 -20.28
CA VAL A 101 7.28 -13.04 -19.69
C VAL A 101 5.80 -13.34 -19.40
N ALA A 102 4.88 -12.40 -19.65
CA ALA A 102 3.47 -12.55 -19.27
C ALA A 102 2.80 -13.75 -19.96
N GLU A 103 3.07 -14.00 -21.24
CA GLU A 103 2.50 -15.15 -21.95
C GLU A 103 2.88 -16.47 -21.28
N ARG A 104 4.15 -16.61 -20.90
CA ARG A 104 4.62 -17.78 -20.18
C ARG A 104 4.02 -17.87 -18.76
N LEU A 105 3.83 -16.74 -18.09
CA LEU A 105 3.20 -16.69 -16.76
C LEU A 105 1.72 -17.11 -16.79
N ARG A 106 0.99 -16.85 -17.89
CA ARG A 106 -0.40 -17.31 -18.08
C ARG A 106 -0.53 -18.83 -18.16
N GLU A 107 0.55 -19.57 -18.44
CA GLU A 107 0.52 -21.04 -18.34
C GLU A 107 0.37 -21.51 -16.87
N TYR A 108 0.73 -20.64 -15.92
CA TYR A 108 0.76 -20.96 -14.49
C TYR A 108 -0.35 -20.29 -13.70
N VAL A 109 -0.88 -19.15 -14.14
CA VAL A 109 -2.02 -18.48 -13.48
C VAL A 109 -3.11 -18.26 -14.50
N GLN A 110 -4.26 -18.90 -14.28
CA GLN A 110 -5.39 -18.89 -15.21
C GLN A 110 -6.67 -18.65 -14.44
N ALA A 111 -7.44 -17.66 -14.86
CA ALA A 111 -8.81 -17.54 -14.39
C ALA A 111 -9.67 -18.67 -14.98
N ASP A 112 -10.65 -19.14 -14.21
CA ASP A 112 -11.66 -20.07 -14.71
C ASP A 112 -12.94 -19.35 -15.15
N ALA A 113 -13.78 -20.06 -15.90
CA ALA A 113 -15.04 -19.51 -16.41
C ALA A 113 -16.14 -19.36 -15.34
N GLN A 114 -15.90 -19.82 -14.11
CA GLN A 114 -16.84 -19.82 -12.99
C GLN A 114 -16.49 -18.77 -11.93
N GLY A 115 -15.61 -17.81 -12.25
CA GLY A 115 -15.23 -16.73 -11.35
C GLY A 115 -14.18 -17.12 -10.30
N GLY A 116 -13.50 -18.24 -10.49
CA GLY A 116 -12.29 -18.61 -9.74
C GLY A 116 -11.02 -18.42 -10.58
N PHE A 117 -9.90 -18.89 -10.02
CA PHE A 117 -8.64 -19.00 -10.74
C PHE A 117 -7.85 -20.21 -10.26
N GLY A 118 -7.14 -20.84 -11.19
CA GLY A 118 -6.11 -21.82 -10.93
C GLY A 118 -4.73 -21.17 -10.95
N ALA A 119 -3.91 -21.51 -9.98
CA ALA A 119 -2.51 -21.13 -9.98
C ALA A 119 -1.61 -22.35 -9.72
N ARG A 120 -0.54 -22.46 -10.50
CA ARG A 120 0.49 -23.51 -10.46
C ARG A 120 1.83 -22.87 -10.10
N PRO A 121 2.81 -23.64 -9.59
CA PRO A 121 4.12 -23.09 -9.31
C PRO A 121 4.78 -22.61 -10.60
N VAL A 122 5.19 -21.35 -10.62
CA VAL A 122 5.97 -20.78 -11.71
C VAL A 122 7.43 -21.19 -11.54
N PRO A 123 8.10 -21.78 -12.54
CA PRO A 123 9.52 -22.11 -12.48
C PRO A 123 10.36 -20.85 -12.68
N TRP A 124 10.39 -19.99 -11.67
CA TRP A 124 11.04 -18.67 -11.77
C TRP A 124 12.51 -18.72 -12.19
N ALA A 125 13.22 -19.79 -11.84
CA ALA A 125 14.61 -20.00 -12.24
C ALA A 125 14.77 -20.14 -13.76
N ASP A 126 13.75 -20.65 -14.46
CA ASP A 126 13.76 -20.83 -15.91
C ASP A 126 13.32 -19.55 -16.64
N LEU A 127 12.59 -18.67 -15.94
CA LEU A 127 12.09 -17.43 -16.50
C LEU A 127 13.08 -16.27 -16.33
N VAL A 128 13.79 -16.21 -15.20
CA VAL A 128 14.73 -15.13 -14.89
C VAL A 128 15.88 -15.62 -14.02
N ARG A 129 17.09 -15.17 -14.36
CA ARG A 129 18.28 -15.41 -13.55
C ARG A 129 18.17 -14.72 -12.19
N ALA A 130 18.45 -15.45 -11.11
CA ALA A 130 18.49 -14.87 -9.78
C ALA A 130 19.51 -13.73 -9.69
N ARG A 131 19.13 -12.66 -8.99
CA ARG A 131 20.03 -11.55 -8.67
C ARG A 131 21.03 -11.99 -7.60
N PRO A 132 22.34 -11.76 -7.77
CA PRO A 132 23.30 -11.86 -6.68
C PRO A 132 22.92 -10.91 -5.53
N VAL A 133 23.21 -11.31 -4.29
CA VAL A 133 22.98 -10.44 -3.13
C VAL A 133 23.83 -9.17 -3.29
N GLY A 134 23.20 -8.00 -3.18
CA GLY A 134 23.85 -6.69 -3.37
C GLY A 134 24.08 -6.27 -4.83
N GLY A 135 23.70 -7.09 -5.81
CA GLY A 135 23.81 -6.72 -7.23
C GLY A 135 22.76 -5.71 -7.69
N ALA A 136 23.11 -4.91 -8.71
CA ALA A 136 22.15 -4.05 -9.40
C ALA A 136 21.03 -4.88 -10.06
N TRP A 137 19.85 -4.27 -10.20
CA TRP A 137 18.76 -4.90 -10.94
C TRP A 137 18.98 -4.77 -12.46
N SER A 138 18.36 -5.65 -13.24
CA SER A 138 18.47 -5.67 -14.71
C SER A 138 17.11 -5.49 -15.39
N GLY A 139 17.12 -5.18 -16.68
CA GLY A 139 15.90 -5.13 -17.50
C GLY A 139 15.06 -6.42 -17.40
N ASP A 140 15.69 -7.59 -17.37
CA ASP A 140 14.99 -8.88 -17.23
C ASP A 140 14.16 -8.98 -15.94
N GLN A 141 14.67 -8.40 -14.85
CA GLN A 141 13.95 -8.38 -13.56
C GLN A 141 12.77 -7.42 -13.62
N ALA A 142 12.92 -6.28 -14.31
CA ALA A 142 11.84 -5.34 -14.55
C ALA A 142 10.76 -5.94 -15.44
N ASP A 143 11.15 -6.63 -16.52
CA ASP A 143 10.23 -7.33 -17.42
C ASP A 143 9.41 -8.41 -16.68
N ARG A 144 10.04 -9.11 -15.73
CA ARG A 144 9.36 -10.05 -14.84
C ARG A 144 8.38 -9.38 -13.91
N ALA A 145 8.78 -8.30 -13.26
CA ALA A 145 7.89 -7.54 -12.39
C ALA A 145 6.68 -7.03 -13.19
N ALA A 146 6.90 -6.53 -14.41
CA ALA A 146 5.85 -6.11 -15.33
C ALA A 146 4.92 -7.27 -15.73
N GLY A 147 5.47 -8.43 -16.11
CA GLY A 147 4.71 -9.61 -16.47
C GLY A 147 3.88 -10.17 -15.31
N ALA A 148 4.47 -10.29 -14.12
CA ALA A 148 3.78 -10.75 -12.92
C ALA A 148 2.63 -9.80 -12.50
N ARG A 149 2.87 -8.48 -12.58
CA ARG A 149 1.85 -7.45 -12.35
C ARG A 149 0.70 -7.58 -13.34
N LEU A 150 1.00 -7.81 -14.63
CA LEU A 150 0.00 -8.01 -15.66
C LEU A 150 -0.86 -9.25 -15.39
N CYS A 151 -0.25 -10.40 -15.12
CA CYS A 151 -0.97 -11.64 -14.83
C CYS A 151 -1.80 -11.55 -13.55
N LEU A 152 -1.30 -10.88 -12.51
CA LEU A 152 -2.08 -10.62 -11.29
C LEU A 152 -3.33 -9.79 -11.61
N ALA A 153 -3.18 -8.70 -12.36
CA ALA A 153 -4.31 -7.86 -12.73
C ALA A 153 -5.35 -8.63 -13.56
N GLU A 154 -4.92 -9.49 -14.49
CA GLU A 154 -5.81 -10.37 -15.26
C GLU A 154 -6.53 -11.39 -14.36
N ALA A 155 -5.80 -12.01 -13.42
CA ALA A 155 -6.35 -13.00 -12.50
C ALA A 155 -7.40 -12.42 -11.54
N VAL A 156 -7.31 -11.13 -11.19
CA VAL A 156 -8.33 -10.45 -10.38
C VAL A 156 -9.45 -9.86 -11.25
N LEU A 157 -9.15 -9.44 -12.49
CA LEU A 157 -10.14 -8.87 -13.40
C LEU A 157 -11.18 -9.89 -13.88
N ALA A 158 -10.75 -11.12 -14.18
CA ALA A 158 -11.65 -12.17 -14.63
C ALA A 158 -12.79 -12.50 -13.64
N PRO A 159 -12.53 -12.77 -12.35
CA PRO A 159 -13.61 -13.01 -11.38
C PRO A 159 -14.48 -11.76 -11.16
N ALA A 160 -13.92 -10.55 -11.25
CA ALA A 160 -14.73 -9.33 -11.19
C ALA A 160 -15.73 -9.23 -12.35
N ARG A 161 -15.31 -9.52 -13.59
CA ARG A 161 -16.20 -9.56 -14.76
C ARG A 161 -17.26 -10.65 -14.64
N TRP A 162 -16.85 -11.84 -14.19
CA TRP A 162 -17.78 -12.94 -13.93
C TRP A 162 -18.83 -12.52 -12.90
N LEU A 163 -18.41 -11.89 -11.80
CA LEU A 163 -19.30 -11.42 -10.75
C LEU A 163 -20.28 -10.37 -11.29
N ARG A 164 -19.79 -9.38 -12.05
CA ARG A 164 -20.63 -8.37 -12.72
C ARG A 164 -21.69 -9.00 -13.61
N GLY A 165 -21.30 -9.99 -14.42
CA GLY A 165 -22.23 -10.72 -15.29
C GLY A 165 -23.26 -11.55 -14.52
N ARG A 166 -22.91 -12.01 -13.31
CA ARG A 166 -23.78 -12.86 -12.49
C ARG A 166 -24.75 -12.08 -11.63
N THR A 167 -24.34 -10.95 -11.08
CA THR A 167 -25.14 -10.14 -10.15
C THR A 167 -25.86 -8.98 -10.84
N GLY A 168 -25.30 -8.45 -11.93
CA GLY A 168 -25.81 -7.23 -12.58
C GLY A 168 -25.53 -5.94 -11.79
N GLU A 169 -24.83 -6.03 -10.66
CA GLU A 169 -24.61 -4.91 -9.72
C GLU A 169 -23.68 -3.84 -10.27
N ASP A 170 -23.92 -2.59 -9.86
CA ASP A 170 -23.15 -1.43 -10.29
C ASP A 170 -21.91 -1.12 -9.43
N ALA A 171 -21.86 -1.67 -8.22
CA ALA A 171 -20.78 -1.44 -7.26
C ALA A 171 -20.00 -2.73 -6.95
N LEU A 172 -18.68 -2.61 -6.92
CA LEU A 172 -17.74 -3.63 -6.45
C LEU A 172 -16.99 -3.09 -5.24
N THR A 173 -17.17 -3.72 -4.10
CA THR A 173 -16.41 -3.46 -2.87
C THR A 173 -15.36 -4.54 -2.67
N MET A 174 -14.11 -4.15 -2.42
CA MET A 174 -12.98 -5.07 -2.36
C MET A 174 -12.20 -4.91 -1.05
N ALA A 175 -11.78 -6.05 -0.52
CA ALA A 175 -10.85 -6.20 0.61
C ALA A 175 -9.94 -7.43 0.37
N GLY A 176 -8.96 -7.63 1.23
CA GLY A 176 -7.89 -8.62 1.09
C GLY A 176 -6.59 -7.98 0.61
N GLY A 177 -5.43 -8.49 1.05
CA GLY A 177 -4.11 -7.88 0.80
C GLY A 177 -3.78 -7.60 -0.67
N VAL A 178 -4.26 -8.42 -1.60
CA VAL A 178 -4.11 -8.21 -3.06
C VAL A 178 -4.75 -6.90 -3.51
N THR A 179 -5.82 -6.46 -2.85
CA THR A 179 -6.55 -5.23 -3.20
C THR A 179 -5.82 -3.96 -2.76
N LEU A 180 -4.68 -4.08 -2.08
CA LEU A 180 -3.74 -2.95 -1.91
C LEU A 180 -2.94 -2.65 -3.20
N ASN A 181 -3.12 -3.47 -4.24
CA ASN A 181 -2.53 -3.25 -5.55
C ASN A 181 -3.28 -2.19 -6.36
N CYS A 182 -2.83 -0.95 -6.23
CA CYS A 182 -3.43 0.19 -6.91
C CYS A 182 -3.45 0.11 -8.46
N VAL A 183 -2.48 -0.58 -9.07
CA VAL A 183 -2.44 -0.79 -10.52
C VAL A 183 -3.52 -1.77 -10.96
N ALA A 184 -3.66 -2.90 -10.26
CA ALA A 184 -4.72 -3.87 -10.52
C ALA A 184 -6.10 -3.25 -10.28
N ASN A 185 -6.27 -2.47 -9.21
CA ASN A 185 -7.52 -1.77 -8.91
C ASN A 185 -7.94 -0.79 -10.01
N THR A 186 -6.97 -0.10 -10.62
CA THR A 186 -7.25 0.84 -11.72
C THR A 186 -7.69 0.09 -12.97
N ARG A 187 -7.04 -1.03 -13.29
CA ARG A 187 -7.50 -1.91 -14.37
C ARG A 187 -8.90 -2.46 -14.10
N LEU A 188 -9.19 -2.90 -12.88
CA LEU A 188 -10.52 -3.33 -12.47
C LEU A 188 -11.55 -2.23 -12.70
N TRP A 189 -11.29 -1.01 -12.24
CA TRP A 189 -12.18 0.12 -12.45
C TRP A 189 -12.43 0.41 -13.94
N ARG A 190 -11.40 0.34 -14.79
CA ARG A 190 -11.54 0.58 -16.25
C ARG A 190 -12.25 -0.55 -16.99
N GLU A 191 -11.96 -1.80 -16.62
CA GLU A 191 -12.18 -2.95 -17.50
C GLU A 191 -13.20 -3.96 -17.00
N SER A 192 -13.64 -3.89 -15.73
CA SER A 192 -14.55 -4.87 -15.12
C SER A 192 -16.02 -4.69 -15.50
N GLY A 193 -16.40 -3.48 -15.93
CA GLY A 193 -17.79 -3.08 -16.18
C GLY A 193 -18.54 -2.56 -14.96
N PHE A 194 -17.95 -2.57 -13.76
CA PHE A 194 -18.52 -1.90 -12.60
C PHE A 194 -18.40 -0.37 -12.72
N ARG A 195 -19.46 0.35 -12.32
CA ARG A 195 -19.46 1.82 -12.30
C ARG A 195 -18.75 2.37 -11.08
N HIS A 196 -18.86 1.68 -9.95
CA HIS A 196 -18.25 2.07 -8.70
C HIS A 196 -17.34 0.95 -8.19
N VAL A 197 -16.05 1.23 -8.06
CA VAL A 197 -15.10 0.30 -7.42
C VAL A 197 -14.61 0.95 -6.14
N ARG A 198 -14.76 0.26 -5.02
CA ARG A 198 -14.33 0.73 -3.69
C ARG A 198 -13.39 -0.27 -3.05
N VAL A 199 -12.33 0.22 -2.43
CA VAL A 199 -11.34 -0.59 -1.73
C VAL A 199 -11.28 -0.12 -0.28
N GLN A 200 -11.31 -1.06 0.66
CA GLN A 200 -11.20 -0.73 2.08
C GLN A 200 -9.77 -0.21 2.38
N PRO A 201 -9.58 0.89 3.15
CA PRO A 201 -8.26 1.53 3.31
C PRO A 201 -7.17 0.66 3.96
N ALA A 202 -7.57 -0.18 4.91
CA ALA A 202 -6.73 -1.19 5.55
C ALA A 202 -7.04 -2.59 4.99
N ALA A 203 -7.12 -2.71 3.65
CA ALA A 203 -7.70 -3.88 2.99
C ALA A 203 -7.07 -5.23 3.35
N GLY A 204 -5.82 -5.24 3.81
CA GLY A 204 -5.14 -6.44 4.30
C GLY A 204 -5.68 -6.94 5.64
N ASP A 205 -4.90 -7.78 6.30
CA ASP A 205 -5.35 -8.49 7.51
C ASP A 205 -5.62 -7.53 8.68
N ALA A 206 -4.96 -6.38 8.73
CA ALA A 206 -5.26 -5.32 9.69
C ALA A 206 -6.74 -4.89 9.64
N GLY A 207 -7.37 -4.94 8.45
CA GLY A 207 -8.78 -4.66 8.17
C GLY A 207 -9.78 -5.61 8.84
N THR A 208 -9.34 -6.83 9.17
CA THR A 208 -10.24 -7.90 9.62
C THR A 208 -10.86 -7.62 10.98
N ALA A 209 -10.14 -6.93 11.87
CA ALA A 209 -10.68 -6.53 13.17
C ALA A 209 -11.91 -5.61 13.01
N LEU A 210 -11.82 -4.61 12.12
CA LEU A 210 -12.95 -3.75 11.78
C LEU A 210 -14.07 -4.55 11.10
N GLY A 211 -13.72 -5.44 10.16
CA GLY A 211 -14.69 -6.29 9.47
C GLY A 211 -15.46 -7.22 10.41
N ALA A 212 -14.78 -7.83 11.39
CA ALA A 212 -15.40 -8.70 12.38
C ALA A 212 -16.34 -7.92 13.31
N ALA A 213 -15.90 -6.77 13.81
CA ALA A 213 -16.73 -5.90 14.62
C ALA A 213 -17.97 -5.42 13.85
N ALA A 214 -17.79 -4.99 12.61
CA ALA A 214 -18.89 -4.59 11.72
C ALA A 214 -19.84 -5.76 11.44
N HIS A 215 -19.34 -6.98 11.24
CA HIS A 215 -20.19 -8.14 11.00
C HIS A 215 -21.12 -8.43 12.18
N VAL A 216 -20.61 -8.39 13.42
CA VAL A 216 -21.41 -8.62 14.63
C VAL A 216 -22.38 -7.45 14.85
N ALA A 217 -21.88 -6.21 14.81
CA ALA A 217 -22.72 -5.04 15.03
C ALA A 217 -23.84 -4.92 13.97
N GLY A 218 -23.54 -5.24 12.71
CA GLY A 218 -24.52 -5.19 11.62
C GLY A 218 -25.64 -6.24 11.69
N GLN A 219 -25.59 -7.19 12.64
CA GLN A 219 -26.71 -8.10 12.92
C GLN A 219 -27.79 -7.46 13.77
N GLU A 220 -27.43 -6.48 14.60
CA GLU A 220 -28.34 -5.82 15.55
C GLU A 220 -28.61 -4.35 15.20
N ASP A 221 -27.64 -3.67 14.59
CA ASP A 221 -27.67 -2.24 14.28
C ASP A 221 -27.49 -1.94 12.79
N THR A 222 -27.95 -0.75 12.36
CA THR A 222 -27.59 -0.19 11.06
C THR A 222 -26.19 0.42 11.15
N LEU A 223 -25.26 -0.05 10.31
CA LEU A 223 -23.90 0.50 10.27
C LEU A 223 -23.85 1.79 9.46
N GLU A 224 -23.23 2.81 10.03
CA GLU A 224 -22.91 4.04 9.32
C GLU A 224 -21.62 3.91 8.49
N PRO A 225 -21.51 4.57 7.33
CA PRO A 225 -20.30 4.59 6.54
C PRO A 225 -19.13 5.16 7.33
N MET A 226 -17.95 4.53 7.22
CA MET A 226 -16.72 5.05 7.82
C MET A 226 -16.34 6.41 7.16
N PRO A 227 -16.41 7.54 7.88
CA PRO A 227 -16.24 8.85 7.26
C PRO A 227 -14.76 9.19 7.00
N THR A 228 -13.85 8.64 7.81
CA THR A 228 -12.40 8.86 7.70
C THR A 228 -11.62 7.62 8.11
N ALA A 229 -10.43 7.47 7.52
CA ALA A 229 -9.46 6.48 7.96
C ALA A 229 -8.65 6.96 9.19
N ALA A 230 -8.84 8.18 9.69
CA ALA A 230 -8.16 8.70 10.87
C ALA A 230 -8.71 8.10 12.18
N LEU A 231 -8.49 6.80 12.38
CA LEU A 231 -8.99 6.00 13.50
C LEU A 231 -7.94 5.72 14.60
N GLY A 232 -6.70 6.16 14.39
CA GLY A 232 -5.59 5.97 15.32
C GLY A 232 -5.65 6.89 16.54
N ARG A 233 -4.52 6.95 17.27
CA ARG A 233 -4.37 7.77 18.47
C ARG A 233 -4.40 9.26 18.14
N CYS A 234 -5.03 10.03 19.01
CA CYS A 234 -4.94 11.49 19.02
C CYS A 234 -4.10 11.91 20.22
N TRP A 235 -3.41 13.03 20.10
CA TRP A 235 -2.62 13.62 21.18
C TRP A 235 -3.13 15.04 21.43
N SER A 236 -3.43 15.37 22.68
CA SER A 236 -3.81 16.72 23.07
C SER A 236 -2.64 17.68 22.96
N HIS A 237 -2.91 18.98 22.78
CA HIS A 237 -1.86 19.99 22.74
C HIS A 237 -1.02 20.02 24.04
N ALA A 238 -1.62 19.67 25.18
CA ALA A 238 -0.92 19.58 26.45
C ALA A 238 0.07 18.40 26.48
N GLU A 239 -0.33 17.22 25.99
CA GLU A 239 0.55 16.06 25.89
C GLU A 239 1.70 16.31 24.92
N LEU A 240 1.41 16.91 23.76
CA LEU A 240 2.44 17.27 22.78
C LEU A 240 3.45 18.26 23.37
N ARG A 241 2.98 19.28 24.08
CA ARG A 241 3.85 20.23 24.79
C ARG A 241 4.73 19.52 25.82
N GLN A 242 4.15 18.64 26.63
CA GLN A 242 4.87 17.90 27.65
C GLN A 242 6.00 17.06 27.05
N TRP A 243 5.78 16.46 25.88
CA TRP A 243 6.82 15.73 25.15
C TRP A 243 7.97 16.65 24.72
N LEU A 244 7.66 17.83 24.15
CA LEU A 244 8.65 18.80 23.72
C LEU A 244 9.48 19.34 24.89
N GLU A 245 8.82 19.70 26.01
CA GLU A 245 9.47 20.17 27.23
C GLU A 245 10.36 19.08 27.86
N ARG A 246 9.86 17.83 27.93
CA ARG A 246 10.63 16.69 28.43
C ARG A 246 11.86 16.41 27.58
N ALA A 247 11.74 16.55 26.26
CA ALA A 247 12.84 16.37 25.33
C ALA A 247 13.78 17.58 25.23
N ALA A 248 13.47 18.69 25.93
CA ALA A 248 14.17 19.96 25.84
C ALA A 248 14.33 20.47 24.39
N VAL A 249 13.33 20.21 23.54
CA VAL A 249 13.33 20.64 22.14
C VAL A 249 12.70 22.04 22.04
N PRO A 250 13.40 23.05 21.50
CA PRO A 250 12.82 24.37 21.33
C PRO A 250 11.72 24.34 20.27
N TYR A 251 10.61 25.02 20.55
CA TYR A 251 9.45 25.08 19.67
C TYR A 251 8.85 26.48 19.64
N ASP A 252 8.26 26.82 18.51
CA ASP A 252 7.46 28.03 18.34
C ASP A 252 5.97 27.64 18.34
N CYS A 253 5.11 28.49 18.88
CA CYS A 253 3.66 28.41 18.65
C CYS A 253 3.35 29.31 17.46
N GLU A 254 3.32 28.75 16.25
CA GLU A 254 3.05 29.53 15.03
C GLU A 254 1.59 29.39 14.60
N GLU A 255 1.09 30.44 13.95
CA GLU A 255 -0.17 30.33 13.24
C GLU A 255 -0.01 29.39 12.04
N PRO A 256 -1.07 28.67 11.64
CA PRO A 256 -1.02 27.80 10.47
C PRO A 256 -0.40 28.51 9.26
N ALA A 257 -0.78 29.75 8.94
CA ALA A 257 -0.33 30.48 7.74
C ALA A 257 1.18 30.37 7.47
N ASP A 258 2.00 30.61 8.49
CA ASP A 258 3.46 30.60 8.41
C ASP A 258 4.03 29.19 8.16
N ILE A 259 3.34 28.16 8.67
CA ILE A 259 3.72 26.77 8.51
C ILE A 259 3.56 26.32 7.06
N ALA A 260 2.43 26.64 6.41
CA ALA A 260 2.22 26.21 5.02
C ALA A 260 3.15 26.94 4.03
N GLU A 261 3.51 28.19 4.32
CA GLU A 261 4.49 28.91 3.52
C GLU A 261 5.91 28.37 3.70
N THR A 262 6.31 28.11 4.95
CA THR A 262 7.59 27.45 5.27
C THR A 262 7.67 26.08 4.58
N ALA A 263 6.56 25.36 4.49
CA ALA A 263 6.52 24.02 3.91
C ALA A 263 6.84 23.97 2.42
N ALA A 264 6.69 25.08 1.70
CA ALA A 264 6.98 25.15 0.27
C ALA A 264 8.48 25.15 -0.06
N ASP A 265 9.33 25.55 0.90
CA ASP A 265 10.76 25.76 0.69
C ASP A 265 11.63 24.56 1.16
N GLY A 266 11.04 23.57 1.85
CA GLY A 266 11.72 22.36 2.35
C GLY A 266 10.82 21.14 2.54
N ILE A 267 11.29 20.16 3.30
CA ILE A 267 10.53 18.98 3.75
C ILE A 267 9.96 19.28 5.14
N VAL A 268 8.66 19.04 5.28
CA VAL A 268 7.94 19.21 6.54
C VAL A 268 7.46 17.87 7.05
N ALA A 269 7.93 17.43 8.21
CA ALA A 269 7.31 16.32 8.92
C ALA A 269 6.01 16.81 9.54
N TRP A 270 4.89 16.31 9.04
CA TRP A 270 3.54 16.70 9.43
C TRP A 270 2.92 15.65 10.34
N PHE A 271 2.70 16.00 11.61
CA PHE A 271 2.04 15.17 12.61
C PHE A 271 0.81 15.92 13.14
N GLN A 272 -0.38 15.50 12.71
CA GLN A 272 -1.65 16.16 13.05
C GLN A 272 -2.75 15.17 13.41
N GLY A 273 -3.57 15.53 14.40
CA GLY A 273 -4.79 14.80 14.74
C GLY A 273 -4.60 13.30 14.95
N ARG A 274 -5.64 12.53 14.59
CA ARG A 274 -5.64 11.07 14.70
C ARG A 274 -4.79 10.42 13.62
N GLY A 275 -4.02 9.38 13.98
CA GLY A 275 -3.27 8.58 13.00
C GLY A 275 -4.17 7.84 12.00
N GLU A 276 -3.67 7.60 10.79
CA GLU A 276 -4.37 6.90 9.74
C GLU A 276 -4.41 5.37 9.94
N TYR A 277 -5.54 4.75 9.62
CA TYR A 277 -5.74 3.32 9.59
C TYR A 277 -5.47 2.76 8.20
N GLY A 278 -4.47 1.88 8.12
CA GLY A 278 -4.01 1.27 6.88
C GLY A 278 -2.56 1.63 6.54
N PRO A 279 -2.05 1.16 5.39
CA PRO A 279 -0.63 1.26 5.04
C PRO A 279 -0.23 2.59 4.38
N CYS A 280 -1.19 3.47 4.08
CA CYS A 280 -0.93 4.73 3.42
C CYS A 280 -1.07 5.88 4.41
N ALA A 281 -0.07 6.76 4.46
CA ALA A 281 -0.24 8.06 5.10
C ALA A 281 -1.17 8.92 4.24
N LEU A 282 -2.14 9.53 4.89
CA LEU A 282 -3.19 10.35 4.32
C LEU A 282 -3.12 11.72 5.00
N GLY A 283 -1.94 12.33 5.06
CA GLY A 283 -1.78 13.72 5.50
C GLY A 283 -1.90 13.97 7.00
N HIS A 284 -1.85 12.93 7.85
CA HIS A 284 -1.88 13.08 9.31
C HIS A 284 -0.52 12.66 9.91
N ARG A 285 0.18 11.71 9.28
CA ARG A 285 1.55 11.28 9.60
C ARG A 285 2.40 11.28 8.32
N SER A 286 2.64 12.47 7.79
CA SER A 286 3.17 12.64 6.42
C SER A 286 4.36 13.60 6.35
N PRO A 287 5.49 13.25 5.71
CA PRO A 287 6.39 14.25 5.18
C PRO A 287 5.76 14.91 3.95
N LEU A 288 5.64 16.23 4.00
CA LEU A 288 5.13 17.10 2.95
C LEU A 288 6.28 17.84 2.28
N ALA A 289 6.18 18.05 0.97
CA ALA A 289 7.20 18.77 0.21
C ALA A 289 6.63 19.33 -1.10
N ARG A 290 7.38 20.24 -1.73
CA ARG A 290 7.04 20.78 -3.05
C ARG A 290 7.24 19.74 -4.15
N PRO A 291 6.29 19.58 -5.10
CA PRO A 291 6.40 18.58 -6.17
C PRO A 291 7.23 19.00 -7.40
N GLY A 292 7.64 20.28 -7.47
CA GLY A 292 8.33 20.85 -8.65
C GLY A 292 9.82 20.51 -8.77
N LYS A 293 10.44 19.90 -7.75
CA LYS A 293 11.86 19.52 -7.75
C LYS A 293 12.02 18.07 -7.31
N SER A 294 12.70 17.24 -8.09
CA SER A 294 13.01 15.84 -7.74
C SER A 294 14.17 15.71 -6.73
N ALA A 295 15.10 16.67 -6.71
CA ALA A 295 16.35 16.57 -5.93
C ALA A 295 16.16 16.39 -4.41
N GLY A 296 15.14 17.02 -3.81
CA GLY A 296 14.87 16.86 -2.36
C GLY A 296 14.30 15.48 -1.99
N LEU A 297 13.73 14.77 -2.96
CA LEU A 297 13.15 13.43 -2.76
C LEU A 297 14.20 12.33 -2.80
N GLU A 298 15.22 12.49 -3.63
CA GLU A 298 16.40 11.61 -3.67
C GLU A 298 17.11 11.62 -2.31
N GLN A 299 17.31 12.80 -1.71
CA GLN A 299 17.90 12.94 -0.38
C GLN A 299 17.04 12.31 0.72
N ARG A 300 15.70 12.43 0.62
CA ARG A 300 14.77 11.77 1.56
C ARG A 300 14.77 10.24 1.41
N ASN A 301 14.80 9.74 0.18
CA ASN A 301 14.85 8.30 -0.10
C ASN A 301 16.18 7.70 0.37
N ALA A 302 17.28 8.43 0.21
CA ALA A 302 18.61 8.04 0.68
C ALA A 302 18.66 7.89 2.21
N VAL A 303 18.06 8.82 2.97
CA VAL A 303 18.07 8.77 4.45
C VAL A 303 17.13 7.70 5.02
N LYS A 304 16.10 7.29 4.27
CA LYS A 304 15.25 6.16 4.66
C LYS A 304 15.83 4.79 4.28
N SER A 305 17.04 4.73 3.73
CA SER A 305 17.61 3.51 3.12
C SER A 305 16.61 2.82 2.19
N ARG A 306 15.79 3.60 1.49
CA ARG A 306 14.76 3.10 0.58
C ARG A 306 15.37 2.82 -0.78
N GLU A 307 14.88 1.79 -1.46
CA GLU A 307 15.19 1.57 -2.88
C GLU A 307 14.80 2.82 -3.68
N GLU A 308 15.70 3.28 -4.56
CA GLU A 308 15.58 4.50 -5.38
C GLU A 308 14.28 4.58 -6.19
N LEU A 309 13.64 3.42 -6.41
CA LEU A 309 12.47 3.23 -7.25
C LEU A 309 11.14 3.51 -6.54
N ARG A 310 11.11 3.73 -5.21
CA ARG A 310 9.84 3.86 -4.48
C ARG A 310 9.20 5.24 -4.71
N PRO A 311 8.05 5.31 -5.41
CA PRO A 311 7.43 6.57 -5.75
C PRO A 311 6.73 7.20 -4.55
N VAL A 312 6.43 8.49 -4.69
CA VAL A 312 5.79 9.31 -3.67
C VAL A 312 4.47 9.82 -4.23
N ALA A 313 3.51 10.06 -3.35
CA ALA A 313 2.15 10.30 -3.78
C ALA A 313 1.85 11.79 -3.90
N PRO A 314 1.11 12.23 -4.93
CA PRO A 314 0.48 13.54 -4.92
C PRO A 314 -0.69 13.57 -3.94
N MET A 315 -0.86 14.70 -3.27
CA MET A 315 -2.06 15.08 -2.56
C MET A 315 -2.61 16.37 -3.18
N VAL A 316 -3.90 16.35 -3.52
CA VAL A 316 -4.56 17.41 -4.29
C VAL A 316 -5.97 17.62 -3.74
N LEU A 317 -6.46 18.86 -3.76
CA LEU A 317 -7.84 19.15 -3.42
C LEU A 317 -8.81 18.46 -4.39
N ALA A 318 -9.91 17.94 -3.87
CA ALA A 318 -10.87 17.15 -4.67
C ALA A 318 -11.35 17.91 -5.91
N GLU A 319 -11.62 19.21 -5.79
CA GLU A 319 -12.07 20.09 -6.87
C GLU A 319 -10.99 20.38 -7.93
N ARG A 320 -9.71 20.17 -7.62
CA ARG A 320 -8.59 20.38 -8.55
C ARG A 320 -8.15 19.10 -9.24
N ALA A 321 -8.52 17.93 -8.70
CA ALA A 321 -8.00 16.63 -9.13
C ALA A 321 -8.26 16.32 -10.61
N ALA A 322 -9.48 16.54 -11.10
CA ALA A 322 -9.87 16.22 -12.48
C ALA A 322 -9.12 17.03 -13.55
N GLY A 323 -8.53 18.18 -13.20
CA GLY A 323 -7.70 18.98 -14.12
C GLY A 323 -6.26 18.51 -14.23
N ILE A 324 -5.85 17.51 -13.44
CA ILE A 324 -4.45 17.06 -13.29
C ILE A 324 -4.32 15.55 -13.52
N PHE A 325 -5.31 14.78 -13.05
CA PHE A 325 -5.28 13.33 -13.02
C PHE A 325 -6.51 12.74 -13.71
N ASP A 326 -6.31 11.71 -14.53
CA ASP A 326 -7.36 10.91 -15.16
C ASP A 326 -7.43 9.51 -14.53
N GLY A 327 -8.62 9.13 -14.09
CA GLY A 327 -8.88 7.89 -13.37
C GLY A 327 -10.04 8.01 -12.36
N PRO A 328 -10.17 7.04 -11.44
CA PRO A 328 -11.27 7.02 -10.48
C PRO A 328 -11.19 8.18 -9.49
N LEU A 329 -12.26 8.98 -9.43
CA LEU A 329 -12.42 10.10 -8.50
C LEU A 329 -13.74 9.96 -7.71
N PRO A 330 -13.78 10.36 -6.43
CA PRO A 330 -12.64 10.78 -5.61
C PRO A 330 -11.72 9.60 -5.23
N SER A 331 -10.48 9.90 -4.80
CA SER A 331 -9.48 8.92 -4.34
C SER A 331 -8.92 9.30 -2.96
N PRO A 332 -9.72 9.25 -1.88
CA PRO A 332 -9.30 9.74 -0.55
C PRO A 332 -8.27 8.85 0.14
N HIS A 333 -8.19 7.57 -0.25
CA HIS A 333 -7.38 6.53 0.42
C HIS A 333 -6.24 5.99 -0.45
N MET A 334 -5.98 6.61 -1.61
CA MET A 334 -4.95 6.19 -2.57
C MET A 334 -5.03 4.73 -3.06
N PRO A 335 -6.21 4.11 -3.29
CA PRO A 335 -6.27 2.71 -3.72
C PRO A 335 -6.11 2.54 -5.23
N PHE A 336 -5.88 3.61 -6.00
CA PHE A 336 -5.78 3.60 -7.46
C PHE A 336 -4.56 4.39 -7.93
N VAL A 337 -4.10 4.08 -9.14
CA VAL A 337 -3.18 4.92 -9.91
C VAL A 337 -3.97 5.70 -10.95
N HIS A 338 -3.45 6.87 -11.31
CA HIS A 338 -4.11 7.81 -12.22
C HIS A 338 -3.11 8.24 -13.29
N ASP A 339 -3.59 8.43 -14.51
CA ASP A 339 -2.78 9.02 -15.57
C ASP A 339 -2.60 10.51 -15.30
N VAL A 340 -1.36 11.00 -15.35
CA VAL A 340 -1.08 12.43 -15.14
C VAL A 340 -1.24 13.16 -16.46
N ALA A 341 -2.03 14.23 -16.49
CA ALA A 341 -2.22 15.05 -17.68
C ALA A 341 -0.88 15.62 -18.19
N ALA A 342 -0.68 15.62 -19.51
CA ALA A 342 0.60 15.94 -20.13
C ALA A 342 1.17 17.31 -19.70
N ALA A 343 0.31 18.32 -19.56
CA ALA A 343 0.67 19.67 -19.11
C ALA A 343 1.23 19.72 -17.67
N TRP A 344 0.99 18.68 -16.87
CA TRP A 344 1.41 18.60 -15.47
C TRP A 344 2.65 17.74 -15.25
N LYS A 345 2.96 16.78 -16.13
CA LYS A 345 4.09 15.85 -15.96
C LYS A 345 5.42 16.56 -15.65
N ALA A 346 5.73 17.64 -16.37
CA ALA A 346 6.94 18.44 -16.16
C ALA A 346 6.84 19.44 -14.99
N ARG A 347 5.62 19.77 -14.52
CA ARG A 347 5.38 20.72 -13.43
C ARG A 347 5.44 20.09 -12.05
N ILE A 348 5.08 18.81 -11.96
CA ILE A 348 5.07 18.02 -10.71
C ILE A 348 5.92 16.74 -10.80
N PRO A 349 7.14 16.78 -11.38
CA PRO A 349 7.92 15.58 -11.71
C PRO A 349 8.23 14.69 -10.51
N ALA A 350 8.25 15.26 -9.30
CA ALA A 350 8.45 14.55 -8.04
C ALA A 350 7.49 13.37 -7.78
N VAL A 351 6.24 13.51 -8.24
CA VAL A 351 5.12 12.60 -7.90
C VAL A 351 4.62 11.84 -9.12
N VAL A 352 5.33 11.95 -10.24
CA VAL A 352 5.00 11.29 -11.52
C VAL A 352 5.90 10.09 -11.66
N HIS A 353 5.29 8.91 -11.79
CA HIS A 353 5.99 7.67 -12.07
C HIS A 353 6.60 7.70 -13.47
N VAL A 354 7.59 6.83 -13.72
CA VAL A 354 8.25 6.73 -15.03
C VAL A 354 7.29 6.41 -16.18
N ASP A 355 6.18 5.72 -15.91
CA ASP A 355 5.13 5.43 -16.88
C ASP A 355 4.12 6.58 -17.07
N GLY A 356 4.34 7.73 -16.41
CA GLY A 356 3.49 8.91 -16.49
C GLY A 356 2.24 8.85 -15.63
N THR A 357 2.12 7.86 -14.74
CA THR A 357 1.03 7.73 -13.77
C THR A 357 1.41 8.32 -12.41
N ALA A 358 0.44 8.43 -11.49
CA ALA A 358 0.69 8.75 -10.09
C ALA A 358 -0.36 8.08 -9.20
N ARG A 359 0.03 7.65 -7.99
CA ARG A 359 -0.92 7.16 -6.97
C ARG A 359 -1.35 8.31 -6.07
N MET A 360 -2.49 8.94 -6.37
CA MET A 360 -2.86 10.22 -5.77
C MET A 360 -3.95 10.13 -4.68
N ARG A 361 -3.92 11.12 -3.78
CA ARG A 361 -4.95 11.38 -2.77
C ARG A 361 -5.74 12.64 -3.11
N THR A 362 -7.07 12.52 -3.15
CA THR A 362 -7.98 13.68 -3.10
C THR A 362 -8.25 14.10 -1.66
N VAL A 363 -8.21 15.40 -1.40
CA VAL A 363 -8.53 16.02 -0.10
C VAL A 363 -9.84 16.78 -0.24
N ASP A 364 -10.86 16.36 0.51
CA ASP A 364 -12.12 17.10 0.62
C ASP A 364 -12.00 18.15 1.73
N ARG A 365 -12.39 19.39 1.46
CA ARG A 365 -12.27 20.51 2.41
C ARG A 365 -13.16 20.35 3.64
N GLY A 366 -14.35 19.76 3.47
CA GLY A 366 -15.30 19.56 4.56
C GLY A 366 -14.85 18.43 5.50
N GLN A 367 -14.22 17.39 4.95
CA GLN A 367 -13.73 16.26 5.74
C GLN A 367 -12.34 16.51 6.34
N GLU A 368 -11.45 17.17 5.61
CA GLU A 368 -10.03 17.34 5.98
C GLU A 368 -9.58 18.81 5.91
N PRO A 369 -10.18 19.71 6.70
CA PRO A 369 -9.98 21.16 6.55
C PRO A 369 -8.54 21.61 6.78
N LEU A 370 -7.82 20.99 7.72
CA LEU A 370 -6.43 21.35 8.02
C LEU A 370 -5.49 20.89 6.88
N VAL A 371 -5.71 19.70 6.33
CA VAL A 371 -4.93 19.22 5.18
C VAL A 371 -5.21 20.05 3.94
N ALA A 372 -6.47 20.44 3.73
CA ALA A 372 -6.86 21.32 2.64
C ALA A 372 -6.22 22.71 2.77
N TRP A 373 -6.28 23.31 3.96
CA TRP A 373 -5.65 24.59 4.25
C TRP A 373 -4.12 24.55 3.99
N MET A 374 -3.46 23.45 4.39
CA MET A 374 -2.04 23.24 4.12
C MET A 374 -1.78 23.17 2.60
N THR A 375 -2.61 22.42 1.87
CA THR A 375 -2.50 22.26 0.40
C THR A 375 -2.69 23.60 -0.33
N ASP A 376 -3.60 24.45 0.16
CA ASP A 376 -3.77 25.81 -0.38
C ASP A 376 -2.53 26.68 -0.17
N GLY A 377 -1.88 26.58 1.00
CA GLY A 377 -0.66 27.36 1.25
C GLY A 377 0.47 26.94 0.32
N PHE A 378 0.61 25.64 0.03
CA PHE A 378 1.51 25.16 -1.02
C PHE A 378 1.16 25.74 -2.38
N GLU A 379 -0.12 25.78 -2.76
CA GLU A 379 -0.54 26.36 -4.04
C GLU A 379 -0.21 27.85 -4.12
N ARG A 380 -0.55 28.64 -3.10
CA ARG A 380 -0.26 30.09 -3.06
C ARG A 380 1.23 30.38 -3.20
N ARG A 381 2.07 29.59 -2.52
CA ARG A 381 3.51 29.82 -2.47
C ARG A 381 4.26 29.30 -3.69
N THR A 382 3.80 28.20 -4.29
CA THR A 382 4.52 27.50 -5.36
C THR A 382 3.87 27.61 -6.75
N GLY A 383 2.61 28.02 -6.82
CA GLY A 383 1.78 27.98 -8.03
C GLY A 383 1.37 26.56 -8.45
N LEU A 384 1.58 25.56 -7.59
CA LEU A 384 1.27 24.15 -7.85
C LEU A 384 0.17 23.68 -6.88
N PRO A 385 -1.02 23.26 -7.37
CA PRO A 385 -2.13 22.79 -6.55
C PRO A 385 -1.92 21.34 -6.05
N VAL A 386 -0.67 20.95 -5.80
CA VAL A 386 -0.28 19.58 -5.44
C VAL A 386 0.78 19.67 -4.35
N ALA A 387 0.60 18.90 -3.27
CA ALA A 387 1.61 18.64 -2.27
C ALA A 387 2.16 17.22 -2.44
N VAL A 388 3.45 17.03 -2.22
CA VAL A 388 4.02 15.68 -2.06
C VAL A 388 3.52 15.10 -0.75
N ASN A 389 3.10 13.84 -0.76
CA ASN A 389 2.74 13.05 0.41
C ASN A 389 3.52 11.73 0.40
N ALA A 390 4.07 11.35 1.55
CA ALA A 390 4.58 10.01 1.79
C ALA A 390 4.34 9.63 3.25
N SER A 391 4.76 8.44 3.66
CA SER A 391 4.67 8.01 5.06
C SER A 391 5.77 8.62 5.92
N LEU A 392 5.41 9.16 7.09
CA LEU A 392 6.35 9.59 8.11
C LEU A 392 6.80 8.36 8.89
N ASP A 393 8.01 7.91 8.60
CA ASP A 393 8.63 6.72 9.18
C ASP A 393 10.15 6.90 9.14
N ALA A 394 10.84 6.37 10.15
CA ALA A 394 12.27 6.17 10.08
C ALA A 394 12.60 4.93 9.26
N ALA A 395 13.84 4.81 8.79
CA ALA A 395 14.30 3.64 8.04
C ALA A 395 13.98 2.36 8.82
N GLY A 396 13.15 1.51 8.23
CA GLY A 396 12.80 0.27 8.89
C GLY A 396 11.94 0.44 10.15
N ARG A 397 11.05 1.43 10.19
CA ARG A 397 10.05 1.51 11.27
C ARG A 397 8.65 1.62 10.68
N PRO A 398 7.61 1.24 11.43
CA PRO A 398 6.24 1.56 11.03
C PRO A 398 6.06 3.09 10.94
N MET A 399 4.92 3.48 10.39
CA MET A 399 4.50 4.88 10.40
C MET A 399 4.45 5.41 11.84
N VAL A 400 4.93 6.63 12.03
CA VAL A 400 4.94 7.33 13.31
C VAL A 400 3.51 7.43 13.86
N ASP A 401 3.32 7.06 15.13
CA ASP A 401 2.04 7.22 15.86
C ASP A 401 2.22 7.96 17.19
N ASP A 402 3.40 7.83 17.83
CA ASP A 402 3.77 8.52 19.06
C ASP A 402 4.60 9.80 18.78
N PRO A 403 4.42 10.90 19.54
CA PRO A 403 5.24 12.11 19.44
C PRO A 403 6.73 11.83 19.59
N ARG A 404 7.10 10.86 20.42
CA ARG A 404 8.48 10.40 20.52
C ARG A 404 9.01 9.90 19.18
N ASP A 405 8.23 9.10 18.45
CA ASP A 405 8.63 8.58 17.14
C ASP A 405 8.78 9.72 16.13
N ALA A 406 7.93 10.75 16.21
CA ALA A 406 8.04 11.95 15.38
C ALA A 406 9.34 12.72 15.66
N LEU A 407 9.70 12.89 16.93
CA LEU A 407 10.94 13.56 17.35
C LEU A 407 12.19 12.76 16.95
N GLU A 408 12.18 11.44 17.13
CA GLU A 408 13.26 10.54 16.70
C GLU A 408 13.42 10.56 15.17
N CYS A 409 12.31 10.55 14.42
CA CYS A 409 12.32 10.69 12.97
C CYS A 409 12.86 12.07 12.55
N PHE A 410 12.45 13.15 13.20
CA PHE A 410 12.93 14.50 12.92
C PHE A 410 14.44 14.65 13.16
N GLY A 411 14.96 14.09 14.25
CA GLY A 411 16.39 14.13 14.55
C GLY A 411 17.24 13.35 13.54
N SER A 412 16.73 12.21 13.07
CA SER A 412 17.46 11.29 12.18
C SER A 412 17.27 11.53 10.68
N ALA A 413 16.28 12.32 10.27
CA ALA A 413 15.97 12.60 8.87
C ALA A 413 16.31 14.06 8.47
N PRO A 414 16.60 14.33 7.17
CA PRO A 414 16.83 15.66 6.64
C PRO A 414 15.48 16.36 6.46
N VAL A 415 14.88 16.73 7.59
CA VAL A 415 13.61 17.46 7.66
C VAL A 415 13.91 18.83 8.24
N GLU A 416 13.49 19.88 7.54
CA GLU A 416 13.72 21.28 7.94
C GLU A 416 12.76 21.74 9.04
N LEU A 417 11.52 21.24 9.03
CA LEU A 417 10.47 21.60 9.97
C LEU A 417 9.69 20.36 10.41
N LEU A 418 9.54 20.16 11.72
CA LEU A 418 8.52 19.27 12.28
C LEU A 418 7.34 20.12 12.76
N VAL A 419 6.15 19.78 12.30
CA VAL A 419 4.89 20.34 12.80
C VAL A 419 4.22 19.27 13.64
N LEU A 420 4.13 19.53 14.94
CA LEU A 420 3.58 18.62 15.93
C LEU A 420 2.34 19.27 16.57
N GLY A 421 1.16 18.98 16.02
CA GLY A 421 -0.05 19.72 16.41
C GLY A 421 0.10 21.22 16.12
N PRO A 422 -0.08 22.11 17.10
CA PRO A 422 0.09 23.55 16.92
C PRO A 422 1.55 24.03 17.03
N PHE A 423 2.51 23.12 17.26
CA PHE A 423 3.90 23.48 17.52
C PHE A 423 4.77 23.31 16.28
N ALA A 424 5.61 24.31 16.02
CA ALA A 424 6.60 24.31 14.94
C ALA A 424 8.01 24.14 15.52
N ILE A 425 8.74 23.12 15.04
CA ILE A 425 10.11 22.81 15.47
C ILE A 425 11.03 22.93 14.25
N ARG A 426 11.83 23.99 14.24
CA ARG A 426 12.75 24.29 13.14
C ARG A 426 14.11 23.65 13.39
N ARG A 427 14.62 22.90 12.42
CA ARG A 427 15.90 22.16 12.57
C ARG A 427 17.05 23.08 12.96
N GLY A 428 17.14 24.24 12.30
CA GLY A 428 18.18 25.23 12.57
C GLY A 428 18.12 25.86 13.96
N LYS A 429 17.00 25.80 14.68
CA LYS A 429 16.91 26.22 16.10
C LYS A 429 17.16 25.04 17.05
N ALA A 430 16.63 23.86 16.70
CA ALA A 430 16.70 22.67 17.55
C ALA A 430 18.10 22.04 17.65
N PHE A 431 18.93 22.22 16.62
CA PHE A 431 20.30 21.67 16.54
C PHE A 431 21.37 22.76 16.34
N ALA A 432 21.06 24.01 16.71
CA ALA A 432 22.00 25.14 16.66
C ALA A 432 23.10 25.02 17.72
#